data_AF-A0A4V6R5K2-F1
#
_entry.id   AF-A0A4V6R5K2-F1
#
_cell.length_a   1.000
_cell.length_b   1.000
_cell.length_c   1.000
_cell.angle_alpha   90.00
_cell.angle_beta   90.00
_cell.angle_gamma   90.00
#
_symmetry.space_group_name_H-M   'P 1'
#
loop_
_entity.id
_entity.type
_entity.pdbx_description
1 polymer ?
#
loop_
_entity_poly.entity_id
_entity_poly.type
_entity_poly.pdbx_seq_one_letter_code
_entity_poly.pdbx_strand_id
1 'polypeptide(L)' 'MIWNLEKLEQERLDLIEVIDNLKRWERFSIDDRHIISLQITAHMMRLSGMDEDLAQLRGQDHSNADCLIAI' A
#
# COMPACT_ATOMS: atom_id res chain seq x y z
N MET A 1 3.32 19.36 3.10
CA MET A 1 3.05 18.57 1.87
C MET A 1 1.97 17.51 2.14
N ILE A 2 0.85 17.89 2.77
CA ILE A 2 -0.12 16.95 3.37
C ILE A 2 -0.92 16.16 2.31
N TRP A 3 -1.17 16.77 1.14
CA TRP A 3 -1.97 16.17 0.07
C TRP A 3 -1.37 14.89 -0.53
N ASN A 4 -0.04 14.77 -0.54
CA ASN A 4 0.60 13.58 -1.13
C ASN A 4 0.51 12.36 -0.19
N LEU A 5 0.56 12.59 1.12
CA LEU A 5 0.53 11.51 2.11
C LEU A 5 -0.88 10.93 2.25
N GLU A 6 -1.91 11.78 2.40
CA GLU A 6 -3.30 11.35 2.53
C GLU A 6 -3.77 10.59 1.29
N LYS A 7 -3.42 11.09 0.10
CA LYS A 7 -3.72 10.41 -1.15
C LYS A 7 -3.04 9.04 -1.25
N LEU A 8 -1.76 8.95 -0.89
CA LEU A 8 -1.02 7.68 -0.92
C LEU A 8 -1.57 6.66 0.09
N GLU A 9 -1.99 7.13 1.27
CA GLU A 9 -2.67 6.29 2.27
C GLU A 9 -4.01 5.76 1.74
N GLN A 10 -4.78 6.60 1.04
CA GLN A 10 -6.05 6.17 0.45
C GLN A 10 -5.81 5.13 -0.65
N GLU A 11 -4.86 5.37 -1.56
CA GLU A 11 -4.51 4.40 -2.61
C GLU A 11 -4.06 3.06 -2.02
N ARG A 12 -3.36 3.09 -0.87
CA ARG A 12 -2.95 1.89 -0.14
C ARG A 12 -4.16 1.11 0.39
N LEU A 13 -5.12 1.81 1.01
CA LEU A 13 -6.34 1.18 1.52
C LEU A 13 -7.18 0.57 0.39
N ASP A 14 -7.33 1.27 -0.72
CA ASP A 14 -8.04 0.79 -1.90
C ASP A 14 -7.36 -0.49 -2.46
N LEU A 15 -6.03 -0.52 -2.49
CA LEU A 15 -5.29 -1.70 -2.95
C LEU A 15 -5.44 -2.90 -2.02
N ILE A 16 -5.52 -2.69 -0.70
CA ILE A 16 -5.83 -3.76 0.26
C ILE A 16 -7.22 -4.35 -0.02
N GLU A 17 -8.22 -3.52 -0.27
CA GLU A 17 -9.58 -3.98 -0.61
C GLU A 17 -9.58 -4.83 -1.89
N VAL A 18 -8.84 -4.40 -2.92
CA VAL A 18 -8.68 -5.18 -4.16
C VAL A 18 -8.05 -6.54 -3.87
N ILE A 19 -6.97 -6.60 -3.08
CA ILE A 19 -6.31 -7.86 -2.71
C ILE A 19 -7.25 -8.79 -1.95
N ASP A 20 -8.03 -8.27 -1.00
CA ASP A 20 -8.97 -9.06 -0.21
C ASP A 20 -10.11 -9.63 -1.07
N ASN A 21 -10.61 -8.84 -2.02
CA ASN A 21 -11.58 -9.30 -3.01
C ASN A 21 -11.01 -10.39 -3.91
N LEU A 22 -9.77 -10.24 -4.38
CA LEU A 22 -9.08 -11.27 -5.19
C LEU A 22 -8.88 -12.56 -4.40
N LYS A 23 -8.44 -12.49 -3.14
CA LYS A 23 -8.34 -13.68 -2.25
C LYS A 23 -9.68 -14.35 -2.03
N ARG A 24 -10.77 -13.57 -1.98
CA ARG A 24 -12.13 -14.13 -1.92
C ARG A 24 -12.46 -14.87 -3.21
N TRP A 25 -12.16 -14.29 -4.37
CA TRP A 25 -12.43 -14.90 -5.67
C TRP A 25 -11.58 -16.15 -5.91
N GLU A 26 -10.30 -16.13 -5.52
CA GLU A 26 -9.37 -17.27 -5.61
C GLU A 26 -9.93 -18.52 -4.90
N ARG A 27 -10.59 -18.34 -3.75
CA ARG A 27 -11.21 -19.43 -2.98
C ARG A 27 -12.38 -20.08 -3.69
N PHE A 28 -13.13 -19.32 -4.50
CA PHE A 28 -14.30 -19.81 -5.22
C PHE A 28 -14.00 -20.20 -6.68
N SER A 29 -12.85 -19.77 -7.22
CA SER A 29 -12.43 -20.13 -8.56
C SER A 29 -11.71 -21.49 -8.58
N ILE A 30 -12.15 -22.36 -9.50
CA ILE A 30 -11.56 -23.67 -9.76
C ILE A 30 -10.56 -23.58 -10.92
N ASP A 31 -10.95 -22.88 -11.99
CA ASP A 31 -10.19 -22.86 -13.25
C ASP A 31 -9.13 -21.74 -13.30
N ASP A 32 -9.43 -20.56 -12.73
CA ASP A 32 -8.55 -19.38 -12.84
C ASP A 32 -7.65 -19.16 -11.63
N ARG A 33 -7.60 -20.11 -10.69
CA ARG A 33 -6.91 -19.94 -9.40
C ARG A 33 -5.48 -19.44 -9.57
N HIS A 34 -4.71 -20.03 -10.49
CA HIS A 34 -3.32 -19.65 -10.71
C HIS A 34 -3.16 -18.22 -11.21
N ILE A 35 -4.05 -17.75 -12.10
CA ILE A 35 -4.04 -16.39 -12.63
C ILE A 35 -4.35 -15.41 -11.49
N ILE A 36 -5.33 -15.73 -10.65
CA ILE A 36 -5.68 -14.91 -9.49
C ILE A 36 -4.52 -14.86 -8.49
N SER A 37 -3.83 -15.97 -8.22
CA SER A 37 -2.64 -15.99 -7.36
C SER A 37 -1.53 -15.07 -7.86
N LEU A 38 -1.27 -15.04 -9.17
CA LEU A 38 -0.28 -14.15 -9.78
C LEU A 38 -0.67 -12.68 -9.62
N GLN A 39 -1.95 -12.35 -9.83
CA GLN A 39 -2.46 -10.99 -9.61
C GLN A 39 -2.32 -10.56 -8.15
N ILE A 40 -2.71 -11.43 -7.20
CA ILE A 40 -2.52 -11.17 -5.75
C ILE A 40 -1.05 -10.88 -5.45
N THR A 41 -0.13 -11.70 -5.98
CA THR A 41 1.32 -11.52 -5.75
C THR A 41 1.81 -10.18 -6.29
N ALA A 42 1.42 -9.81 -7.51
CA ALA A 42 1.79 -8.52 -8.11
C ALA A 42 1.24 -7.33 -7.29
N HIS A 43 -0.01 -7.43 -6.83
CA HIS A 43 -0.61 -6.40 -5.98
C HIS A 43 0.04 -6.31 -4.61
N MET A 44 0.44 -7.43 -4.00
CA MET A 44 1.20 -7.43 -2.75
C MET A 44 2.58 -6.78 -2.89
N MET A 45 3.28 -7.02 -4.01
CA MET A 45 4.54 -6.34 -4.29
C MET A 45 4.35 -4.82 -4.40
N ARG A 46 3.30 -4.38 -5.10
CA ARG A 46 2.95 -2.95 -5.18
C ARG A 46 2.62 -2.37 -3.81
N LEU A 47 1.85 -3.09 -2.99
CA LEU A 47 1.50 -2.67 -1.64
C LEU A 47 2.74 -2.48 -0.76
N SER A 48 3.69 -3.43 -0.83
CA SER A 48 4.97 -3.32 -0.12
C SER A 48 5.74 -2.05 -0.48
N GLY A 49 5.81 -1.71 -1.77
CA GLY A 49 6.45 -0.46 -2.21
C GLY A 49 5.75 0.78 -1.65
N MET A 50 4.42 0.78 -1.61
CA MET A 50 3.64 1.89 -1.04
C MET A 50 3.83 2.00 0.48
N ASP A 51 3.93 0.88 1.21
CA ASP A 51 4.25 0.84 2.63
C ASP A 51 5.63 1.46 2.90
N GLU A 52 6.63 1.15 2.07
CA GLU A 52 7.98 1.73 2.14
C GLU A 52 7.97 3.25 1.87
N ASP A 53 7.28 3.69 0.82
CA ASP A 53 7.15 5.12 0.48
C ASP A 53 6.47 5.91 1.61
N LEU A 54 5.41 5.36 2.21
CA LEU A 54 4.74 5.96 3.35
C LEU A 54 5.63 6.03 4.58
N ALA A 55 6.42 4.98 4.85
CA ALA A 55 7.36 4.97 5.96
C ALA A 55 8.45 6.05 5.77
N GLN A 56 8.96 6.21 4.55
CA GLN A 56 9.94 7.25 4.23
C GLN A 56 9.37 8.66 4.36
N LEU A 57 8.16 8.91 3.82
CA LEU A 57 7.51 10.22 3.91
C LEU A 57 7.19 10.59 5.36
N ARG A 58 6.64 9.65 6.14
CA ARG A 58 6.38 9.86 7.58
C ARG A 58 7.69 10.11 8.34
N GLY A 59 8.76 9.38 8.03
CA GLY A 59 10.08 9.58 8.64
C GLY A 59 10.69 10.95 8.33
N GLN A 60 10.54 11.44 7.10
CA GLN A 60 10.99 12.79 6.71
C GLN A 60 10.19 13.89 7.41
N ASP A 61 8.87 13.73 7.56
CA ASP A 61 8.03 14.71 8.27
C ASP A 61 8.44 14.83 9.75
N HIS A 62 8.78 13.71 10.41
CA HIS A 62 9.27 13.72 11.80
C HIS A 62 10.66 14.36 11.90
N SER A 63 11.60 14.02 11.00
CA SER A 63 12.94 14.62 10.98
C SER A 63 12.91 16.13 10.72
N ASN A 64 11.98 16.62 9.88
CA ASN A 64 11.82 18.05 9.63
C ASN A 64 11.20 18.77 10.83
N ALA A 65 10.24 18.14 11.53
CA ALA A 65 9.65 18.69 12.74
C ALA A 65 10.69 18.84 13.87
N ASP A 66 11.54 17.83 14.06
CA ASP A 66 12.61 17.87 15.06
C ASP A 66 13.67 18.94 14.74
N CYS A 67 13.98 19.17 13.46
CA CYS A 67 14.92 20.20 13.03
C CYS A 67 14.38 21.63 13.27
N LEU A 68 13.07 21.85 13.13
CA LEU A 68 12.43 23.14 13.37
C LEU A 68 12.26 23.48 14.87
N ILE A 69 12.23 22.46 15.75
CA ILE A 69 12.12 22.66 17.21
C ILE A 69 13.51 22.94 17.84
N ALA A 70 14.59 22.63 17.14
CA ALA A 70 15.96 22.77 17.64
C ALA A 70 16.61 24.16 17.41
N ILE A 71 15.85 25.18 16.96
CA ILE A 71 16.29 26.56 16.70
C ILE A 71 15.59 27.52 17.66
#